data_AF-I8A650-F1
#
_entry.id   AF-I8A650-F1
#
_cell.length_a   1.000
_cell.length_b   1.000
_cell.length_c   1.000
_cell.angle_alpha   90.00
_cell.angle_beta   90.00
_cell.angle_gamma   90.00
#
_symmetry.space_group_name_H-M   'P 1'
#
loop_
_entity.id
_entity.type
_entity.pdbx_description
1 polymer ?
#
loop_
_entity_poly.entity_id
_entity_poly.type
_entity_poly.pdbx_seq_one_letter_code
_entity_poly.pdbx_strand_id
1 'polypeptide(L)'
;MTENTFFDNWAGRSVDFATAGTPSKWILTELLSEKNSQVHGDDFFKNGCIGGAYGTFLCHNVTDSTQRGVMKVLMQVPWEGSQYAPAEHRFSQASGSYELDWNITSQLNALITLTSNNCLSTPRILDLKYGWQETADPVPGGYIIFILMSYLPGVQLTKAFWGLEDSVREQIRQAFKLTWLDCVGSGITPAHPNIEHVFWDAAANKAYVVFPVNNENEVWACLMRNAVYFIYSYIISFRESEPAKREDVWQDVNWSLWGMAKPQESYNSQPDESKWMDSLTLR
;
A
#
# COMPACT_ATOMS: atom_id res chain seq x y z
N MET A 1 2.33 11.00 -18.58
CA MET A 1 1.80 9.83 -19.31
C MET A 1 0.72 9.22 -18.43
N THR A 2 -0.43 8.84 -18.99
CA THR A 2 -1.46 8.11 -18.23
C THR A 2 -0.91 6.73 -17.92
N GLU A 3 -0.83 6.38 -16.64
CA GLU A 3 -0.45 5.03 -16.22
C GLU A 3 -1.46 4.01 -16.78
N ASN A 4 -0.95 2.85 -17.20
CA ASN A 4 -1.81 1.77 -17.66
C ASN A 4 -2.60 1.18 -16.49
N THR A 5 -3.87 0.85 -16.76
CA THR A 5 -4.76 0.13 -15.86
C THR A 5 -4.91 -1.32 -16.31
N PHE A 6 -5.03 -2.22 -15.35
CA PHE A 6 -5.09 -3.67 -15.50
C PHE A 6 -6.27 -4.29 -14.73
N PHE A 7 -6.88 -3.52 -13.81
CA PHE A 7 -8.01 -3.96 -12.98
C PHE A 7 -9.37 -3.40 -13.43
N ASP A 8 -9.45 -2.86 -14.65
CA ASP A 8 -10.70 -2.34 -15.22
C ASP A 8 -11.79 -3.41 -15.31
N ASN A 9 -12.99 -3.07 -14.81
CA ASN A 9 -14.16 -3.94 -14.81
C ASN A 9 -13.97 -5.25 -14.01
N TRP A 10 -13.17 -5.22 -12.94
CA TRP A 10 -13.02 -6.36 -12.01
C TRP A 10 -14.07 -6.41 -10.90
N ALA A 11 -14.81 -5.32 -10.68
CA ALA A 11 -15.96 -5.32 -9.76
C ALA A 11 -17.00 -6.36 -10.22
N GLY A 12 -17.56 -7.09 -9.25
CA GLY A 12 -18.49 -8.20 -9.45
C GLY A 12 -17.84 -9.57 -9.64
N ARG A 13 -16.51 -9.66 -9.82
CA ARG A 13 -15.81 -10.96 -9.94
C ARG A 13 -15.81 -11.70 -8.61
N SER A 14 -15.99 -13.03 -8.68
CA SER A 14 -15.88 -13.91 -7.52
C SER A 14 -14.51 -14.57 -7.44
N VAL A 15 -13.92 -14.59 -6.24
CA VAL A 15 -12.67 -15.28 -5.94
C VAL A 15 -12.96 -16.42 -4.96
N ASP A 16 -12.58 -17.62 -5.38
CA ASP A 16 -12.72 -18.85 -4.59
C ASP A 16 -11.43 -19.20 -3.86
N PHE A 17 -11.51 -19.27 -2.53
CA PHE A 17 -10.47 -19.82 -1.66
C PHE A 17 -10.87 -21.22 -1.22
N ALA A 18 -10.08 -22.20 -1.66
CA ALA A 18 -10.32 -23.62 -1.38
C ALA A 18 -9.46 -24.12 -0.21
N THR A 19 -9.34 -23.31 0.84
CA THR A 19 -8.55 -23.67 2.02
C THR A 19 -9.16 -24.88 2.72
N ALA A 20 -8.34 -25.90 2.98
CA ALA A 20 -8.79 -27.20 3.48
C ALA A 20 -9.66 -27.03 4.75
N GLY A 21 -10.93 -27.41 4.65
CA GLY A 21 -11.90 -27.37 5.75
C GLY A 21 -12.70 -26.07 5.91
N THR A 22 -12.35 -24.98 5.20
CA THR A 22 -13.08 -23.69 5.27
C THR A 22 -13.16 -23.00 3.90
N PRO A 23 -13.77 -23.65 2.88
CA PRO A 23 -13.90 -23.01 1.57
C PRO A 23 -14.71 -21.72 1.70
N SER A 24 -14.20 -20.63 1.12
CA SER A 24 -14.89 -19.35 1.12
C SER A 24 -14.85 -18.71 -0.26
N LYS A 25 -15.94 -18.06 -0.63
CA LYS A 25 -16.07 -17.33 -1.89
C LYS A 25 -16.34 -15.88 -1.57
N TRP A 26 -15.62 -14.98 -2.22
CA TRP A 26 -15.71 -13.54 -2.00
C TRP A 26 -15.97 -12.81 -3.31
N ILE A 27 -16.84 -11.80 -3.30
CA ILE A 27 -17.09 -10.94 -4.47
C ILE A 27 -16.34 -9.62 -4.29
N LEU A 28 -15.58 -9.22 -5.31
CA LEU A 28 -14.96 -7.89 -5.38
C LEU A 28 -16.05 -6.86 -5.65
N THR A 29 -16.20 -5.84 -4.81
CA THR A 29 -17.27 -4.85 -4.96
C THR A 29 -16.79 -3.54 -5.57
N GLU A 30 -15.68 -3.02 -5.08
CA GLU A 30 -15.17 -1.68 -5.44
C GLU A 30 -13.66 -1.72 -5.50
N LEU A 31 -13.08 -1.14 -6.55
CA LEU A 31 -11.64 -0.92 -6.67
C LEU A 31 -11.28 0.35 -5.89
N LEU A 32 -10.55 0.18 -4.79
CA LEU A 32 -10.11 1.28 -3.91
C LEU A 32 -8.86 1.98 -4.43
N SER A 33 -7.94 1.21 -4.99
CA SER A 33 -6.68 1.72 -5.53
C SER A 33 -6.10 0.73 -6.52
N GLU A 34 -5.47 1.24 -7.55
CA GLU A 34 -4.66 0.47 -8.48
C GLU A 34 -3.30 1.14 -8.64
N LYS A 35 -2.25 0.33 -8.69
CA LYS A 35 -0.89 0.73 -9.08
C LYS A 35 -0.25 -0.36 -9.90
N ASN A 36 0.75 -0.01 -10.68
CA ASN A 36 1.60 -0.97 -11.37
C ASN A 36 3.08 -0.56 -11.27
N SER A 37 3.96 -1.51 -11.54
CA SER A 37 5.39 -1.28 -11.74
C SER A 37 5.78 -1.79 -13.14
N GLN A 38 4.99 -1.43 -14.15
CA GLN A 38 5.16 -1.93 -15.49
C GLN A 38 6.52 -1.47 -16.05
N VAL A 39 7.37 -2.42 -16.40
CA VAL A 39 8.72 -2.11 -16.89
C VAL A 39 8.71 -1.75 -18.38
N HIS A 40 9.63 -0.88 -18.80
CA HIS A 40 9.90 -0.64 -20.20
C HIS A 40 10.50 -1.89 -20.87
N GLY A 41 10.34 -2.01 -22.19
CA GLY A 41 10.93 -3.11 -22.96
C GLY A 41 12.45 -3.20 -22.80
N ASP A 42 13.15 -2.07 -22.69
CA ASP A 42 14.60 -2.03 -22.46
C ASP A 42 15.01 -2.72 -21.15
N ASP A 43 14.30 -2.46 -20.04
CA ASP A 43 14.57 -3.10 -18.76
C ASP A 43 14.21 -4.59 -18.79
N PHE A 44 13.14 -4.96 -19.49
CA PHE A 44 12.77 -6.36 -19.68
C PHE A 44 13.86 -7.13 -20.44
N PHE A 45 14.31 -6.63 -21.61
CA PHE A 45 15.27 -7.34 -22.46
C PHE A 45 16.71 -7.26 -21.97
N LYS A 46 17.13 -6.14 -21.37
CA LYS A 46 18.53 -5.93 -20.94
C LYS A 46 18.77 -6.41 -19.51
N ASN A 47 17.81 -6.19 -18.63
CA ASN A 47 17.98 -6.37 -17.19
C ASN A 47 17.17 -7.57 -16.65
N GLY A 48 16.30 -8.18 -17.47
CA GLY A 48 15.43 -9.27 -17.05
C GLY A 48 14.38 -8.84 -16.02
N CYS A 49 14.09 -7.55 -15.94
CA CYS A 49 13.11 -7.03 -15.00
C CYS A 49 11.70 -7.47 -15.41
N ILE A 50 10.84 -7.74 -14.44
CA ILE A 50 9.44 -8.07 -14.65
C ILE A 50 8.55 -6.99 -14.02
N GLY A 51 7.41 -6.72 -14.65
CA GLY A 51 6.42 -5.79 -14.13
C GLY A 51 5.30 -6.51 -13.37
N GLY A 52 4.71 -5.82 -12.40
CA GLY A 52 3.53 -6.26 -11.68
C GLY A 52 2.43 -5.18 -11.66
N ALA A 53 1.19 -5.60 -11.39
CA ALA A 53 0.08 -4.72 -11.06
C ALA A 53 -0.57 -5.15 -9.74
N TYR A 54 -1.05 -4.16 -9.00
CA TYR A 54 -1.52 -4.28 -7.62
C TYR A 54 -2.88 -3.60 -7.48
N GLY A 55 -3.94 -4.38 -7.40
CA GLY A 55 -5.31 -3.92 -7.22
C GLY A 55 -5.78 -4.17 -5.79
N THR A 56 -6.34 -3.15 -5.14
CA THR A 56 -6.94 -3.28 -3.81
C THR A 56 -8.44 -3.07 -3.93
N PHE A 57 -9.22 -4.02 -3.45
CA PHE A 57 -10.67 -4.02 -3.57
C PHE A 57 -11.34 -4.17 -2.20
N LEU A 58 -12.50 -3.53 -2.04
CA LEU A 58 -13.48 -4.01 -1.06
C LEU A 58 -14.08 -5.32 -1.56
N CYS A 59 -14.41 -6.20 -0.62
CA CYS A 59 -15.10 -7.44 -0.92
C CYS A 59 -16.00 -7.88 0.24
N HIS A 60 -16.94 -8.77 -0.06
CA HIS A 60 -17.72 -9.46 0.96
C HIS A 60 -17.85 -10.95 0.65
N ASN A 61 -18.12 -11.74 1.68
CA ASN A 61 -18.36 -13.16 1.54
C ASN A 61 -19.67 -13.40 0.77
N VAL A 62 -19.70 -14.39 -0.12
CA VAL A 62 -20.89 -14.74 -0.90
C VAL A 62 -21.99 -15.35 -0.05
N THR A 63 -21.62 -16.14 0.96
CA THR A 63 -22.55 -16.80 1.87
C THR A 63 -23.09 -15.82 2.92
N ASP A 64 -22.27 -14.85 3.34
CA ASP A 64 -22.64 -13.84 4.34
C ASP A 64 -22.11 -12.45 3.93
N SER A 65 -22.96 -11.66 3.28
CA SER A 65 -22.60 -10.30 2.82
C SER A 65 -22.24 -9.33 3.95
N THR A 66 -22.55 -9.66 5.22
CA THR A 66 -22.14 -8.82 6.36
C THR A 66 -20.65 -8.99 6.69
N GLN A 67 -20.06 -10.12 6.31
CA GLN A 67 -18.62 -10.35 6.39
C GLN A 67 -17.92 -9.59 5.28
N ARG A 68 -17.34 -8.45 5.66
CA ARG A 68 -16.56 -7.58 4.79
C ARG A 68 -15.08 -7.87 4.92
N GLY A 69 -14.36 -7.67 3.83
CA GLY A 69 -12.92 -7.83 3.74
C GLY A 69 -12.32 -6.89 2.73
N VAL A 70 -11.00 -6.91 2.67
CA VAL A 70 -10.23 -6.26 1.62
C VAL A 70 -9.53 -7.35 0.82
N MET A 71 -9.70 -7.34 -0.49
CA MET A 71 -8.94 -8.20 -1.40
C MET A 71 -7.80 -7.41 -2.01
N LYS A 72 -6.58 -7.93 -1.90
CA LYS A 72 -5.47 -7.45 -2.72
C LYS A 72 -5.13 -8.47 -3.78
N VAL A 73 -5.09 -8.03 -5.04
CA VAL A 73 -4.70 -8.84 -6.17
C VAL A 73 -3.36 -8.35 -6.69
N LEU A 74 -2.38 -9.24 -6.75
CA LEU A 74 -1.05 -8.99 -7.29
C LEU A 74 -0.86 -9.88 -8.51
N MET A 75 -0.52 -9.32 -9.67
CA MET A 75 -0.32 -10.12 -10.88
C MET A 75 0.79 -9.59 -11.74
N GLN A 76 1.43 -10.48 -12.49
CA GLN A 76 2.42 -10.07 -13.48
C GLN A 76 1.74 -9.30 -14.62
N VAL A 77 2.38 -8.23 -15.09
CA VAL A 77 1.95 -7.49 -16.28
C VAL A 77 2.99 -7.54 -17.39
N PRO A 78 2.56 -7.45 -18.67
CA PRO A 78 3.51 -7.43 -19.78
C PRO A 78 4.34 -6.15 -19.74
N TRP A 79 5.53 -6.15 -20.34
CA TRP A 79 6.33 -4.92 -20.47
C TRP A 79 5.60 -3.87 -21.34
N GLU A 80 5.91 -2.59 -21.11
CA GLU A 80 5.19 -1.46 -21.71
C GLU A 80 5.30 -1.45 -23.25
N GLY A 81 4.15 -1.52 -23.92
CA GLY A 81 4.04 -1.58 -25.38
C GLY A 81 3.64 -2.96 -25.91
N SER A 82 3.61 -3.98 -25.05
CA SER A 82 3.20 -5.35 -25.42
C SER A 82 1.85 -5.81 -24.85
N GLN A 83 1.10 -4.91 -24.19
CA GLN A 83 -0.21 -5.20 -23.58
C GLN A 83 -1.21 -5.78 -24.58
N TYR A 84 -1.17 -5.28 -25.82
CA TYR A 84 -2.08 -5.68 -26.90
C TYR A 84 -1.45 -6.67 -27.88
N ALA A 85 -0.24 -7.17 -27.61
CA ALA A 85 0.40 -8.19 -28.43
C ALA A 85 -0.40 -9.52 -28.38
N PRO A 86 -0.25 -10.44 -29.34
CA PRO A 86 -0.89 -11.75 -29.29
C PRO A 86 -0.60 -12.52 -27.98
N ALA A 87 -1.53 -13.37 -27.54
CA ALA A 87 -1.42 -14.10 -26.29
C ALA A 87 -0.13 -14.93 -26.18
N GLU A 88 0.33 -15.53 -27.28
CA GLU A 88 1.60 -16.25 -27.36
C GLU A 88 2.82 -15.36 -27.05
N HIS A 89 2.83 -14.13 -27.55
CA HIS A 89 3.90 -13.17 -27.29
C HIS A 89 3.88 -12.64 -25.85
N ARG A 90 2.70 -12.55 -25.22
CA ARG A 90 2.61 -12.22 -23.80
C ARG A 90 2.98 -13.41 -22.92
N PHE A 91 2.59 -14.63 -23.33
CA PHE A 91 2.96 -15.87 -22.67
C PHE A 91 4.49 -16.06 -22.59
N SER A 92 5.22 -15.70 -23.64
CA SER A 92 6.70 -15.76 -23.60
C SER A 92 7.35 -14.83 -22.58
N GLN A 93 6.59 -13.91 -21.97
CA GLN A 93 7.06 -13.03 -20.90
C GLN A 93 6.79 -13.59 -19.51
N ALA A 94 6.02 -14.68 -19.38
CA ALA A 94 5.64 -15.25 -18.10
C ALA A 94 6.86 -15.62 -17.26
N SER A 95 6.90 -15.10 -16.03
CA SER A 95 7.86 -15.53 -15.03
C SER A 95 7.34 -16.78 -14.32
N GLY A 96 8.21 -17.77 -14.17
CA GLY A 96 7.90 -18.99 -13.40
C GLY A 96 7.84 -18.77 -11.88
N SER A 97 8.10 -17.56 -11.38
CA SER A 97 7.98 -17.23 -9.94
C SER A 97 7.69 -15.75 -9.73
N TYR A 98 6.84 -15.45 -8.73
CA TYR A 98 6.61 -14.09 -8.25
C TYR A 98 7.77 -13.56 -7.40
N GLU A 99 8.67 -14.43 -6.94
CA GLU A 99 9.80 -14.08 -6.07
C GLU A 99 10.80 -13.14 -6.74
N LEU A 100 10.80 -13.10 -8.08
CA LEU A 100 11.61 -12.16 -8.87
C LEU A 100 11.02 -10.75 -8.88
N ASP A 101 9.75 -10.58 -8.50
CA ASP A 101 9.15 -9.27 -8.28
C ASP A 101 9.37 -8.86 -6.82
N TRP A 102 10.39 -8.03 -6.59
CA TRP A 102 10.71 -7.48 -5.28
C TRP A 102 9.54 -6.75 -4.64
N ASN A 103 8.73 -6.06 -5.44
CA ASN A 103 7.63 -5.26 -4.94
C ASN A 103 6.53 -6.15 -4.38
N ILE A 104 6.23 -7.26 -5.03
CA ILE A 104 5.29 -8.26 -4.53
C ILE A 104 5.87 -9.00 -3.34
N THR A 105 7.11 -9.45 -3.45
CA THR A 105 7.74 -10.31 -2.45
C THR A 105 7.91 -9.58 -1.12
N SER A 106 8.37 -8.32 -1.14
CA SER A 106 8.47 -7.50 0.08
C SER A 106 7.10 -7.30 0.74
N GLN A 107 6.07 -6.97 -0.06
CA GLN A 107 4.70 -6.77 0.42
C GLN A 107 4.10 -8.01 1.08
N LEU A 108 4.20 -9.14 0.38
CA LEU A 108 3.61 -10.39 0.82
C LEU A 108 4.34 -10.90 2.08
N ASN A 109 5.67 -10.85 2.10
CA ASN A 109 6.46 -11.31 3.25
C ASN A 109 6.22 -10.46 4.49
N ALA A 110 6.12 -9.14 4.35
CA ALA A 110 5.82 -8.26 5.47
C ALA A 110 4.44 -8.54 6.06
N LEU A 111 3.42 -8.68 5.22
CA LEU A 111 2.06 -8.96 5.67
C LEU A 111 1.92 -10.39 6.27
N ILE A 112 2.60 -11.39 5.70
CA ILE A 112 2.69 -12.75 6.27
C ILE A 112 3.36 -12.70 7.65
N THR A 113 4.48 -11.99 7.78
CA THR A 113 5.22 -11.84 9.05
C THR A 113 4.33 -11.22 10.12
N LEU A 114 3.70 -10.08 9.81
CA LEU A 114 2.83 -9.36 10.74
C LEU A 114 1.62 -10.19 11.17
N THR A 115 1.00 -10.91 10.22
CA THR A 115 -0.12 -11.81 10.52
C THR A 115 0.32 -12.97 11.40
N SER A 116 1.46 -13.59 11.10
CA SER A 116 2.00 -14.74 11.84
C SER A 116 2.41 -14.37 13.26
N ASN A 117 2.92 -13.15 13.45
CA ASN A 117 3.29 -12.60 14.75
C ASN A 117 2.10 -11.96 15.50
N ASN A 118 0.88 -12.08 14.96
CA ASN A 118 -0.36 -11.56 15.54
C ASN A 118 -0.34 -10.05 15.82
N CYS A 119 0.27 -9.27 14.92
CA CYS A 119 0.18 -7.82 14.98
C CYS A 119 -1.28 -7.38 14.93
N LEU A 120 -1.71 -6.57 15.90
CA LEU A 120 -3.10 -6.11 16.00
C LEU A 120 -3.32 -4.77 15.30
N SER A 121 -2.25 -4.20 14.77
CA SER A 121 -2.14 -2.84 14.26
C SER A 121 -2.16 -2.74 12.74
N THR A 122 -2.34 -3.87 12.05
CA THR A 122 -2.38 -3.97 10.58
C THR A 122 -3.53 -4.88 10.15
N PRO A 123 -3.96 -4.86 8.88
CA PRO A 123 -4.86 -5.90 8.38
C PRO A 123 -4.24 -7.28 8.56
N ARG A 124 -5.06 -8.26 8.92
CA ARG A 124 -4.66 -9.66 9.03
C ARG A 124 -4.98 -10.39 7.75
N ILE A 125 -4.09 -11.26 7.28
CA ILE A 125 -4.43 -12.23 6.24
C ILE A 125 -5.48 -13.19 6.79
N LEU A 126 -6.63 -13.25 6.11
CA LEU A 126 -7.67 -14.24 6.34
C LEU A 126 -7.44 -15.47 5.46
N ASP A 127 -7.06 -15.26 4.20
CA ASP A 127 -6.77 -16.33 3.26
C ASP A 127 -5.83 -15.87 2.13
N LEU A 128 -5.11 -16.82 1.51
CA LEU A 128 -4.15 -16.60 0.43
C LEU A 128 -4.37 -17.62 -0.68
N LYS A 129 -4.44 -17.13 -1.93
CA LYS A 129 -4.53 -17.97 -3.12
C LYS A 129 -3.43 -17.59 -4.10
N TYR A 130 -2.59 -18.56 -4.42
CA TYR A 130 -1.62 -18.48 -5.50
C TYR A 130 -2.21 -19.12 -6.76
N GLY A 131 -1.93 -18.54 -7.92
CA GLY A 131 -2.40 -19.03 -9.20
C GLY A 131 -1.56 -18.57 -10.36
N TRP A 132 -1.96 -19.04 -11.54
CA TRP A 132 -1.38 -18.68 -12.82
C TRP A 132 -2.46 -18.02 -13.67
N GLN A 133 -2.05 -17.02 -14.43
CA GLN A 133 -2.90 -16.27 -15.34
C GLN A 133 -3.35 -17.13 -16.52
N GLU A 134 -4.62 -16.99 -16.89
CA GLU A 134 -5.27 -17.70 -17.99
C GLU A 134 -4.94 -17.06 -19.35
N THR A 135 -5.38 -17.67 -20.45
CA THR A 135 -5.09 -17.19 -21.82
C THR A 135 -5.58 -15.75 -22.10
N ALA A 136 -6.65 -15.32 -21.42
CA ALA A 136 -7.22 -13.99 -21.60
C ALA A 136 -6.57 -12.90 -20.72
N ASP A 137 -5.74 -13.30 -19.76
CA ASP A 137 -5.15 -12.38 -18.80
C ASP A 137 -3.95 -11.60 -19.40
N PRO A 138 -3.47 -10.54 -18.72
CA PRO A 138 -2.38 -9.70 -19.22
C PRO A 138 -1.12 -10.48 -19.61
N VAL A 139 -0.72 -11.47 -18.81
CA VAL A 139 0.42 -12.36 -19.10
C VAL A 139 -0.01 -13.80 -18.90
N PRO A 140 -0.50 -14.50 -19.95
CA PRO A 140 -0.86 -15.91 -19.83
C PRO A 140 0.29 -16.74 -19.25
N GLY A 141 0.02 -17.57 -18.25
CA GLY A 141 1.04 -18.35 -17.54
C GLY A 141 1.89 -17.56 -16.54
N GLY A 142 1.75 -16.23 -16.46
CA GLY A 142 2.36 -15.40 -15.42
C GLY A 142 1.68 -15.61 -14.06
N TYR A 143 2.31 -15.21 -12.97
CA TYR A 143 1.73 -15.38 -11.64
C TYR A 143 0.53 -14.45 -11.40
N ILE A 144 -0.37 -14.88 -10.52
CA ILE A 144 -1.42 -14.05 -9.91
C ILE A 144 -1.66 -14.52 -8.46
N ILE A 145 -1.78 -13.58 -7.53
CA ILE A 145 -1.91 -13.84 -6.10
C ILE A 145 -3.10 -13.03 -5.58
N PHE A 146 -3.99 -13.70 -4.85
CA PHE A 146 -5.10 -13.08 -4.15
C PHE A 146 -4.86 -13.16 -2.65
N ILE A 147 -4.89 -12.00 -2.00
CA ILE A 147 -4.67 -11.84 -0.56
C ILE A 147 -5.97 -11.30 0.03
N LEU A 148 -6.70 -12.16 0.73
CA LEU A 148 -7.88 -11.75 1.48
C LEU A 148 -7.44 -11.25 2.86
N MET A 149 -7.80 -10.02 3.19
CA MET A 149 -7.45 -9.36 4.45
C MET A 149 -8.69 -8.95 5.24
N SER A 150 -8.54 -8.86 6.55
CA SER A 150 -9.55 -8.29 7.43
C SER A 150 -9.81 -6.83 7.09
N TYR A 151 -11.08 -6.44 7.09
CA TYR A 151 -11.46 -5.04 7.03
C TYR A 151 -11.04 -4.30 8.32
N LEU A 152 -10.45 -3.11 8.18
CA LEU A 152 -10.06 -2.27 9.32
C LEU A 152 -11.13 -1.21 9.61
N PRO A 153 -11.49 -0.99 10.88
CA PRO A 153 -12.38 0.10 11.26
C PRO A 153 -11.66 1.45 11.21
N GLY A 154 -12.43 2.52 11.34
CA GLY A 154 -11.92 3.89 11.41
C GLY A 154 -11.87 4.61 10.07
N VAL A 155 -11.24 5.78 10.09
CA VAL A 155 -11.09 6.68 8.93
C VAL A 155 -9.63 6.82 8.57
N GLN A 156 -9.33 6.83 7.26
CA GLN A 156 -8.00 7.16 6.77
C GLN A 156 -7.67 8.60 7.15
N LEU A 157 -6.53 8.83 7.78
CA LEU A 157 -6.06 10.19 8.05
C LEU A 157 -5.65 10.85 6.74
N THR A 158 -5.78 12.16 6.69
CA THR A 158 -5.35 12.99 5.56
C THR A 158 -4.71 14.26 6.11
N LYS A 159 -4.33 15.20 5.23
CA LYS A 159 -3.91 16.54 5.64
C LYS A 159 -4.97 17.27 6.49
N ALA A 160 -6.24 16.86 6.44
CA ALA A 160 -7.30 17.36 7.32
C ALA A 160 -7.03 17.09 8.82
N PHE A 161 -6.12 16.16 9.15
CA PHE A 161 -5.61 15.95 10.50
C PHE A 161 -5.25 17.25 11.21
N TRP A 162 -4.64 18.21 10.50
CA TRP A 162 -4.20 19.47 11.08
C TRP A 162 -5.34 20.41 11.47
N GLY A 163 -6.54 20.19 10.94
CA GLY A 163 -7.75 20.92 11.32
C GLY A 163 -8.47 20.36 12.56
N LEU A 164 -8.01 19.22 13.09
CA LEU A 164 -8.57 18.62 14.30
C LEU A 164 -8.09 19.37 15.56
N GLU A 165 -8.90 19.31 16.62
CA GLU A 165 -8.53 19.84 17.94
C GLU A 165 -7.21 19.24 18.44
N ASP A 166 -6.42 20.04 19.17
CA ASP A 166 -5.11 19.64 19.71
C ASP A 166 -5.17 18.36 20.54
N SER A 167 -6.23 18.25 21.36
CA SER A 167 -6.52 17.08 22.18
C SER A 167 -6.69 15.81 21.33
N VAL A 168 -7.44 15.90 20.23
CA VAL A 168 -7.70 14.80 19.30
C VAL A 168 -6.42 14.45 18.52
N ARG A 169 -5.67 15.46 18.06
CA ARG A 169 -4.39 15.24 17.39
C ARG A 169 -3.40 14.51 18.29
N GLU A 170 -3.36 14.83 19.58
CA GLU A 170 -2.49 14.13 20.53
C GLU A 170 -2.93 12.69 20.79
N GLN A 171 -4.23 12.41 20.86
CA GLN A 171 -4.75 11.04 20.95
C GLN A 171 -4.33 10.20 19.75
N ILE A 172 -4.52 10.74 18.53
CA ILE A 172 -4.13 10.09 17.29
C ILE A 172 -2.62 9.81 17.29
N ARG A 173 -1.79 10.80 17.68
CA ARG A 173 -0.34 10.62 17.78
C ARG A 173 0.00 9.47 18.73
N GLN A 174 -0.52 9.49 19.95
CA GLN A 174 -0.24 8.45 20.94
C GLN A 174 -0.62 7.06 20.44
N ALA A 175 -1.81 6.93 19.85
CA ALA A 175 -2.23 5.67 19.28
C ALA A 175 -1.34 5.23 18.11
N PHE A 176 -1.00 6.14 17.19
CA PHE A 176 -0.09 5.84 16.08
C PHE A 176 1.29 5.35 16.56
N LYS A 177 1.84 5.97 17.61
CA LYS A 177 3.11 5.52 18.20
C LYS A 177 3.02 4.08 18.71
N LEU A 178 1.91 3.72 19.38
CA LEU A 178 1.68 2.34 19.82
C LEU A 178 1.58 1.39 18.64
N THR A 179 0.85 1.78 17.59
CA THR A 179 0.70 1.01 16.35
C THR A 179 2.04 0.77 15.65
N TRP A 180 2.91 1.78 15.59
CA TRP A 180 4.26 1.64 15.02
C TRP A 180 5.12 0.68 15.84
N LEU A 181 5.08 0.79 17.18
CA LEU A 181 5.81 -0.11 18.08
C LEU A 181 5.31 -1.55 17.98
N ASP A 182 4.00 -1.75 17.77
CA ASP A 182 3.42 -3.08 17.56
C ASP A 182 3.90 -3.71 16.24
N CYS A 183 4.01 -2.93 15.16
CA CYS A 183 4.57 -3.40 13.89
C CYS A 183 6.03 -3.83 14.03
N VAL A 184 6.86 -2.97 14.65
CA VAL A 184 8.29 -3.23 14.87
C VAL A 184 8.50 -4.41 15.81
N GLY A 185 7.75 -4.47 16.91
CA GLY A 185 7.75 -5.60 17.82
C GLY A 185 7.29 -6.91 17.16
N SER A 186 6.47 -6.80 16.12
CA SER A 186 6.04 -7.90 15.26
C SER A 186 7.01 -8.18 14.10
N GLY A 187 8.21 -7.58 14.11
CA GLY A 187 9.30 -7.92 13.20
C GLY A 187 9.32 -7.16 11.87
N ILE A 188 8.46 -6.15 11.68
CA ILE A 188 8.44 -5.34 10.45
C ILE A 188 8.55 -3.86 10.79
N THR A 189 9.51 -3.19 10.15
CA THR A 189 9.64 -1.74 10.26
C THR A 189 8.80 -1.06 9.18
N PRO A 190 7.88 -0.16 9.57
CA PRO A 190 7.15 0.68 8.64
C PRO A 190 8.03 1.47 7.66
N ALA A 191 7.93 1.15 6.37
CA ALA A 191 8.53 1.94 5.29
C ALA A 191 7.60 3.08 4.84
N HIS A 192 8.17 4.08 4.16
CA HIS A 192 7.46 5.17 3.47
C HIS A 192 6.49 5.95 4.37
N PRO A 193 7.01 6.75 5.31
CA PRO A 193 6.21 7.42 6.31
C PRO A 193 5.32 8.51 5.69
N ASN A 194 4.00 8.40 5.88
CA ASN A 194 3.01 9.39 5.45
C ASN A 194 1.75 9.23 6.30
N ILE A 195 1.11 10.34 6.64
CA ILE A 195 -0.12 10.37 7.44
C ILE A 195 -1.26 9.62 6.75
N GLU A 196 -1.30 9.61 5.43
CA GLU A 196 -2.33 8.93 4.63
C GLU A 196 -2.29 7.40 4.78
N HIS A 197 -1.24 6.86 5.40
CA HIS A 197 -1.04 5.42 5.61
C HIS A 197 -1.59 4.96 6.96
N VAL A 198 -2.18 5.89 7.72
CA VAL A 198 -2.67 5.66 9.07
C VAL A 198 -4.19 5.76 9.08
N PHE A 199 -4.83 4.75 9.65
CA PHE A 199 -6.25 4.72 9.94
C PHE A 199 -6.46 5.02 11.40
N TRP A 200 -7.48 5.84 11.70
CA TRP A 200 -7.87 6.20 13.04
C TRP A 200 -9.27 5.71 13.35
N ASP A 201 -9.38 4.78 14.29
CA ASP A 201 -10.63 4.39 14.91
C ASP A 201 -10.82 5.16 16.22
N ALA A 202 -11.59 6.23 16.14
CA ALA A 202 -11.91 7.07 17.29
C ALA A 202 -12.70 6.32 18.38
N ALA A 203 -13.53 5.33 18.01
CA ALA A 203 -14.33 4.59 18.98
C ALA A 203 -13.47 3.65 19.83
N ALA A 204 -12.46 3.04 19.20
CA ALA A 204 -11.48 2.20 19.88
C ALA A 204 -10.27 2.98 20.44
N ASN A 205 -10.16 4.27 20.13
CA ASN A 205 -8.97 5.09 20.35
C ASN A 205 -7.70 4.38 19.84
N LYS A 206 -7.79 3.78 18.65
CA LYS A 206 -6.75 2.92 18.07
C LYS A 206 -6.41 3.34 16.65
N ALA A 207 -5.11 3.36 16.36
CA ALA A 207 -4.61 3.57 15.02
C ALA A 207 -4.23 2.23 14.38
N TYR A 208 -4.30 2.19 13.05
CA TYR A 208 -3.82 1.07 12.24
C TYR A 208 -2.91 1.61 11.14
N VAL A 209 -1.89 0.85 10.79
CA VAL A 209 -1.08 1.16 9.61
C VAL A 209 -1.46 0.22 8.48
N VAL A 210 -1.79 0.84 7.34
CA VAL A 210 -1.80 0.17 6.05
C VAL A 210 -0.76 0.86 5.20
N PHE A 211 0.28 0.11 4.89
CA PHE A 211 1.44 0.62 4.17
C PHE A 211 1.04 0.92 2.72
N PRO A 212 1.56 1.96 2.11
CA PRO A 212 1.51 2.17 0.65
C PRO A 212 2.83 2.16 -0.08
N VAL A 213 2.78 1.66 -1.31
CA VAL A 213 3.58 2.19 -2.42
C VAL A 213 3.25 3.68 -2.57
N ASN A 214 4.23 4.55 -2.79
CA ASN A 214 4.02 5.73 -3.64
C ASN A 214 5.02 5.78 -4.79
N ASN A 215 4.50 6.31 -5.91
CA ASN A 215 5.25 6.68 -7.10
C ASN A 215 6.17 7.83 -6.75
N GLU A 216 7.45 7.55 -6.64
CA GLU A 216 8.50 8.48 -7.06
C GLU A 216 9.51 7.65 -7.85
N ASN A 217 9.20 7.49 -9.14
CA ASN A 217 9.98 6.88 -10.20
C ASN A 217 10.34 5.39 -10.04
N GLU A 218 9.77 4.61 -10.95
CA GLU A 218 10.35 3.37 -11.46
C GLU A 218 11.85 3.56 -11.81
N VAL A 219 12.58 2.43 -11.79
CA VAL A 219 14.03 2.23 -12.05
C VAL A 219 14.96 2.19 -10.81
N TRP A 220 14.57 2.67 -9.62
CA TRP A 220 15.52 2.87 -8.51
C TRP A 220 15.68 1.71 -7.51
N ALA A 221 14.99 0.56 -7.70
CA ALA A 221 15.40 -0.70 -7.05
C ALA A 221 16.73 -1.25 -7.64
N CYS A 222 17.21 -0.66 -8.74
CA CYS A 222 18.51 -0.98 -9.31
C CYS A 222 19.64 0.00 -8.89
N LEU A 223 19.39 1.28 -8.57
CA LEU A 223 20.40 2.28 -8.18
C LEU A 223 19.75 3.42 -7.33
N MET A 224 20.46 4.07 -6.40
CA MET A 224 19.93 4.96 -5.31
C MET A 224 19.78 6.49 -5.60
N ARG A 225 18.94 7.18 -4.77
CA ARG A 225 18.88 8.62 -4.32
C ARG A 225 18.00 9.68 -5.07
N ASN A 226 17.12 10.32 -4.27
CA ASN A 226 16.51 11.68 -4.33
C ASN A 226 15.08 11.91 -4.93
N ALA A 227 14.11 12.06 -4.02
CA ALA A 227 13.29 13.26 -3.71
C ALA A 227 12.03 13.68 -4.55
N VAL A 228 10.85 13.50 -3.90
CA VAL A 228 9.58 14.28 -3.70
C VAL A 228 8.65 14.57 -4.93
N TYR A 229 7.29 14.48 -4.98
CA TYR A 229 6.13 14.67 -4.06
C TYR A 229 4.77 14.01 -4.55
N PHE A 230 3.88 13.61 -3.59
CA PHE A 230 2.38 13.46 -3.48
C PHE A 230 1.44 13.02 -4.67
N ILE A 231 0.30 12.29 -4.55
CA ILE A 231 -0.98 12.50 -3.78
C ILE A 231 -1.94 11.24 -3.86
N TYR A 232 -2.73 10.98 -2.79
CA TYR A 232 -4.03 10.25 -2.58
C TYR A 232 -4.32 8.85 -3.18
N SER A 233 -4.54 7.86 -2.30
CA SER A 233 -5.65 6.87 -2.36
C SER A 233 -5.59 5.93 -1.15
N TYR A 234 -6.65 5.16 -0.92
CA TYR A 234 -6.79 4.15 0.13
C TYR A 234 -5.84 2.97 -0.16
N ILE A 235 -4.55 3.14 0.14
CA ILE A 235 -3.54 2.18 -0.31
C ILE A 235 -3.22 1.21 0.84
N ILE A 236 -3.32 -0.07 0.53
CA ILE A 236 -2.99 -1.20 1.41
C ILE A 236 -1.85 -1.96 0.72
N SER A 237 -0.63 -1.96 1.25
CA SER A 237 0.64 -2.30 0.53
C SER A 237 1.93 -2.18 1.38
N PHE A 238 2.52 -3.29 1.80
CA PHE A 238 3.74 -3.37 2.62
C PHE A 238 5.05 -3.33 1.82
N ARG A 239 5.11 -2.50 0.77
CA ARG A 239 6.21 -2.54 -0.22
C ARG A 239 7.46 -1.94 0.39
N GLU A 240 8.59 -2.62 0.21
CA GLU A 240 9.90 -2.21 0.77
C GLU A 240 9.95 -2.14 2.30
N SER A 241 8.97 -2.72 3.00
CA SER A 241 9.08 -2.94 4.44
C SER A 241 10.25 -3.89 4.71
N GLU A 242 11.14 -3.49 5.62
CA GLU A 242 12.29 -4.31 6.02
C GLU A 242 12.00 -5.08 7.31
N PRO A 243 12.67 -6.24 7.52
CA PRO A 243 12.71 -6.88 8.82
C PRO A 243 13.20 -5.90 9.89
N ALA A 244 12.48 -5.82 11.00
CA ALA A 244 12.85 -4.96 12.11
C ALA A 244 14.21 -5.37 12.67
N LYS A 245 15.09 -4.39 12.84
CA LYS A 245 16.42 -4.55 13.43
C LYS A 245 16.39 -4.07 14.87
N ARG A 246 17.42 -4.43 15.65
CA ARG A 246 17.50 -4.06 17.07
C ARG A 246 17.58 -2.55 17.28
N GLU A 247 18.06 -1.83 16.28
CA GLU A 247 18.22 -0.37 16.29
C GLU A 247 16.94 0.38 15.90
N ASP A 248 15.91 -0.32 15.42
CA ASP A 248 14.63 0.26 15.03
C ASP A 248 13.81 0.62 16.27
N VAL A 249 14.12 1.77 16.86
CA VAL A 249 13.43 2.32 18.02
C VAL A 249 12.67 3.60 17.64
N TRP A 250 11.57 3.88 18.34
CA TRP A 250 10.83 5.11 18.10
C TRP A 250 11.67 6.35 18.44
N GLN A 251 11.76 7.29 17.51
CA GLN A 251 12.44 8.58 17.68
C GLN A 251 11.49 9.73 17.32
N ASP A 252 11.68 10.92 17.91
CA ASP A 252 10.79 12.07 17.65
C ASP A 252 10.81 12.55 16.20
N VAL A 253 11.89 12.28 15.45
CA VAL A 253 11.95 12.50 13.99
C VAL A 253 10.83 11.77 13.25
N ASN A 254 10.33 10.65 13.79
CA ASN A 254 9.20 9.92 13.22
C ASN A 254 7.94 10.78 13.16
N TRP A 255 7.72 11.70 14.10
CA TRP A 255 6.57 12.60 14.01
C TRP A 255 6.61 13.42 12.72
N SER A 256 7.76 13.97 12.38
CA SER A 256 7.93 14.77 11.16
C SER A 256 7.82 13.91 9.91
N LEU A 257 8.46 12.73 9.91
CA LEU A 257 8.42 11.79 8.79
C LEU A 257 6.99 11.36 8.46
N TRP A 258 6.18 11.08 9.46
CA TRP A 258 4.79 10.64 9.29
C TRP A 258 3.80 11.80 9.12
N GLY A 259 4.26 13.05 8.99
CA GLY A 259 3.39 14.21 8.82
C GLY A 259 2.57 14.57 10.07
N MET A 260 3.04 14.17 11.25
CA MET A 260 2.39 14.32 12.55
C MET A 260 3.22 15.14 13.55
N ALA A 261 4.11 16.02 13.09
CA ALA A 261 4.96 16.86 13.96
C ALA A 261 4.14 17.61 15.04
N LYS A 262 4.73 17.84 16.21
CA LYS A 262 4.15 18.80 17.16
C LYS A 262 4.52 20.22 16.71
N PRO A 263 3.57 21.15 16.52
CA PRO A 263 3.91 22.55 16.34
C PRO A 263 4.71 23.01 17.56
N GLN A 264 5.78 23.79 17.38
CA GLN A 264 6.40 24.48 18.50
C GLN A 264 5.39 25.46 19.10
N GLU A 265 5.29 25.51 20.43
CA GLU A 265 4.33 26.35 21.18
C GLU A 265 4.43 27.86 20.86
N SER A 266 5.47 28.31 20.14
CA SER A 266 5.72 29.71 19.81
C SER A 266 5.02 30.25 18.55
N TYR A 267 4.25 29.45 17.81
CA TYR A 267 3.57 29.90 16.59
C TYR A 267 2.04 30.01 16.71
N ASN A 268 1.56 30.51 17.86
CA ASN A 268 0.22 31.07 17.96
C ASN A 268 0.25 32.56 17.59
N SER A 269 0.29 32.85 16.29
CA SER A 269 -0.22 34.12 15.77
C SER A 269 -0.79 33.86 14.39
N GLN A 270 -2.09 34.10 14.21
CA GLN A 270 -2.67 34.31 12.88
C GLN A 270 -1.74 35.26 12.12
N PRO A 271 -1.33 34.94 10.89
CA PRO A 271 -0.46 35.82 10.13
C PRO A 271 -1.22 37.13 9.85
N ASP A 272 -0.76 38.21 10.47
CA ASP A 272 -1.19 39.57 10.16
C ASP A 272 -0.66 39.92 8.77
N GLU A 273 -1.53 39.82 7.76
CA GLU A 273 -1.22 40.08 6.35
C GLU A 273 -0.73 41.52 6.09
N SER A 274 -0.86 42.45 7.06
CA SER A 274 -0.38 43.82 6.91
C SER A 274 1.14 43.97 6.94
N LYS A 275 1.89 42.96 7.42
CA LYS A 275 3.36 43.04 7.57
C LYS A 275 4.16 42.61 6.33
N TRP A 276 3.49 42.12 5.28
CA TRP A 276 4.17 41.62 4.08
C TRP A 276 4.39 42.67 2.98
N MET A 277 3.81 43.87 3.11
CA MET A 277 3.98 44.93 2.08
C MET A 277 5.15 45.89 2.32
N ASP A 278 5.78 45.89 3.49
CA ASP A 278 6.84 46.86 3.81
C ASP A 278 8.27 46.38 3.50
N SER A 279 8.46 45.11 3.09
CA SER A 279 9.79 44.55 2.80
C SER A 279 10.16 44.46 1.31
N LEU A 280 9.33 44.99 0.40
CA LEU A 280 9.63 45.04 -1.04
C LEU A 280 10.05 46.42 -1.57
N THR A 281 10.53 47.32 -0.70
CA THR A 281 11.18 48.55 -1.12
C THR A 281 12.63 48.65 -0.66
N LEU A 282 13.53 48.61 -1.65
CA LEU A 282 14.90 49.15 -1.70
C LEU A 282 15.98 48.47 -0.83
N ARG A 283 16.81 47.62 -1.45
CA ARG A 283 18.08 47.98 -2.13
C ARG A 283 18.67 46.79 -2.86
#